data_AF-A0A2R6C820-F1
#
_entry.id   AF-A0A2R6C820-F1
#
_cell.length_a   1.000
_cell.length_b   1.000
_cell.length_c   1.000
_cell.angle_alpha   90.00
_cell.angle_beta   90.00
_cell.angle_gamma   90.00
#
_symmetry.space_group_name_H-M   'P 1'
#
loop_
_entity.id
_entity.type
_entity.pdbx_description
1 polymer ?
#
loop_
_entity_poly.entity_id
_entity_poly.type
_entity_poly.pdbx_seq_one_letter_code
_entity_poly.pdbx_strand_id
1 'polypeptide(L)' 'MRSSEQFLNSLNDGRRVYYRGELVGDIVHHPVLCIAARHAAKLYDYHDRGIAVDGLG' A
#
# COMPACT_ATOMS: atom_id res chain seq x y z
N MET A 1 8.44 -4.29 -11.57
CA MET A 1 7.49 -3.55 -10.72
C MET A 1 7.46 -4.23 -9.36
N ARG A 2 7.19 -3.47 -8.30
CA ARG A 2 7.04 -4.05 -6.96
C ARG A 2 5.69 -4.79 -6.87
N SER A 3 5.62 -5.90 -6.12
CA SER A 3 4.34 -6.58 -5.82
C SER A 3 3.63 -5.98 -4.61
N SER A 4 2.34 -6.29 -4.43
CA SER A 4 1.58 -5.95 -3.22
C SER A 4 2.23 -6.43 -1.93
N GLU A 5 2.71 -7.67 -1.90
CA GLU A 5 3.42 -8.25 -0.75
C GLU A 5 4.72 -7.50 -0.44
N GLN A 6 5.52 -7.22 -1.48
CA GLN A 6 6.73 -6.44 -1.30
C GLN A 6 6.39 -5.07 -0.70
N PHE A 7 5.33 -4.40 -1.13
CA PHE A 7 4.88 -3.13 -0.56
C PHE A 7 4.52 -3.24 0.93
N LEU A 8 3.69 -4.22 1.30
CA LEU A 8 3.30 -4.44 2.70
C LEU A 8 4.53 -4.67 3.58
N ASN A 9 5.49 -5.45 3.11
CA ASN A 9 6.73 -5.73 3.85
C ASN A 9 7.58 -4.47 4.11
N SER A 10 7.57 -3.45 3.23
CA SER A 10 8.27 -2.19 3.55
C SER A 10 7.58 -1.29 4.55
N LEU A 11 6.33 -1.57 4.94
CA LEU A 11 5.71 -0.76 5.97
C LEU A 11 6.39 -0.98 7.33
N ASN A 12 7.21 -2.03 7.47
CA ASN A 12 8.09 -2.26 8.60
C ASN A 12 9.49 -1.61 8.38
N ASP A 13 9.53 -0.30 8.19
CA ASP A 13 10.75 0.48 7.92
C ASP A 13 11.20 1.35 9.11
N GLY A 14 10.66 1.12 10.30
CA GLY A 14 10.98 1.87 11.50
C GLY A 14 10.27 3.23 11.62
N ARG A 15 9.34 3.56 10.72
CA ARG A 15 8.50 4.76 10.87
C ARG A 15 7.69 4.73 12.16
N ARG A 16 7.49 5.91 12.76
CA ARG A 16 6.58 6.09 13.90
C ARG A 16 5.23 6.56 13.41
N VAL A 17 4.23 5.68 13.49
CA VAL A 17 2.84 6.01 13.14
C VAL A 17 2.01 6.08 14.41
N TYR A 18 1.22 7.14 14.52
CA TYR A 18 0.26 7.32 15.61
C TYR A 18 -1.15 7.25 15.06
N TYR A 19 -2.02 6.45 15.68
CA TYR A 19 -3.43 6.38 15.35
C TYR A 19 -4.25 6.58 16.62
N ARG A 20 -5.09 7.62 16.64
CA ARG A 20 -5.88 8.03 17.81
C ARG A 20 -5.02 8.23 19.08
N GLY A 21 -3.84 8.82 18.91
CA GLY A 21 -2.91 9.10 20.00
C GLY A 21 -1.97 7.96 20.36
N GLU A 22 -2.25 6.73 19.90
CA GLU A 22 -1.46 5.54 20.24
C GLU A 22 -0.40 5.22 19.18
N LEU A 23 0.79 4.82 19.63
CA LEU A 23 1.85 4.36 18.73
C LEU A 23 1.47 3.00 18.12
N VAL A 24 1.49 2.92 16.79
CA VAL A 24 1.23 1.69 16.04
C VAL A 24 2.55 0.95 15.81
N GLY A 25 2.66 -0.24 16.40
CA GLY A 25 3.84 -1.10 16.20
C GLY A 25 3.88 -1.80 14.84
N ASP A 26 2.73 -2.16 14.28
CA ASP A 26 2.64 -2.85 12.99
C ASP A 26 1.40 -2.39 12.22
N ILE A 27 1.62 -1.71 11.08
CA ILE A 27 0.55 -1.17 10.23
C ILE A 27 -0.22 -2.29 9.50
N VAL A 28 0.47 -3.35 9.08
CA VAL A 28 -0.10 -4.45 8.29
C VAL A 28 -1.05 -5.30 9.11
N HIS A 29 -0.79 -5.43 10.41
CA HIS A 29 -1.62 -6.19 11.34
C HIS A 29 -2.53 -5.31 12.23
N HIS A 30 -2.42 -3.97 12.16
CA HIS A 30 -3.28 -3.09 12.93
C HIS A 30 -4.77 -3.26 12.56
N PRO A 31 -5.70 -3.37 13.53
CA PRO A 31 -7.11 -3.71 13.28
C PRO A 31 -7.83 -2.74 12.34
N VAL A 32 -7.38 -1.47 12.27
CA VAL A 32 -7.97 -0.45 11.39
C VAL A 32 -7.09 -0.15 10.17
N LEU A 33 -5.78 -0.03 10.35
CA LEU A 33 -4.90 0.50 9.31
C LEU A 33 -4.56 -0.56 8.27
N CYS A 34 -4.69 -1.85 8.60
CA CYS A 34 -4.48 -2.94 7.66
C CYS A 34 -5.37 -2.81 6.42
N ILE A 35 -6.57 -2.25 6.56
CA ILE A 35 -7.52 -2.05 5.45
C ILE A 35 -6.91 -1.10 4.40
N ALA A 36 -6.46 0.08 4.85
CA ALA A 36 -5.86 1.08 3.97
C ALA A 36 -4.52 0.57 3.38
N ALA A 37 -3.69 -0.09 4.19
CA ALA A 37 -2.43 -0.67 3.74
C ALA A 37 -2.63 -1.71 2.63
N ARG A 38 -3.59 -2.63 2.81
CA ARG A 38 -3.95 -3.64 1.80
C ARG A 38 -4.56 -3.01 0.54
N HIS A 39 -5.37 -1.96 0.69
CA HIS A 39 -5.92 -1.24 -0.46
C HIS A 39 -4.81 -0.58 -1.31
N ALA A 40 -3.85 0.08 -0.66
CA ALA A 40 -2.67 0.64 -1.34
C ALA A 40 -1.80 -0.44 -1.98
N ALA A 41 -1.63 -1.59 -1.31
CA ALA A 41 -0.87 -2.72 -1.83
C ALA A 41 -1.41 -3.22 -3.17
N LYS A 42 -2.74 -3.28 -3.35
CA LYS A 42 -3.36 -3.72 -4.62
C LYS A 42 -2.97 -2.87 -5.83
N LEU A 43 -2.55 -1.62 -5.63
CA LEU A 43 -2.07 -0.77 -6.72
C LEU A 43 -0.83 -1.34 -7.40
N TYR A 44 -0.02 -2.09 -6.67
CA TYR A 44 1.19 -2.74 -7.16
C TYR A 44 0.90 -4.01 -7.96
N ASP A 45 -0.30 -4.58 -7.84
CA ASP A 45 -0.73 -5.72 -8.65
C ASP A 45 -1.33 -5.28 -10.01
N TYR A 46 -1.69 -4.00 -10.15
CA TYR A 46 -2.17 -3.44 -11.41
C TYR A 46 -1.00 -3.11 -12.34
N HIS A 47 -0.47 -4.15 -12.98
CA HIS A 47 0.71 -4.08 -13.82
C HIS A 47 0.49 -3.39 -15.19
N ASP A 48 -0.76 -3.05 -15.55
CA ASP A 48 -1.16 -2.53 -16.87
C ASP A 48 -2.23 -1.43 -16.80
N ARG A 49 -1.99 -0.35 -16.04
CA ARG A 49 -2.71 0.92 -16.29
C ARG A 49 -1.83 1.92 -17.02
N GLY A 50 -1.18 1.46 -18.08
CA GLY A 50 -0.86 2.36 -19.19
C GLY A 50 -2.18 2.80 -19.79
N ILE A 51 -2.52 4.08 -19.67
CA ILE A 51 -3.60 4.65 -20.48
C ILE A 51 -3.19 4.38 -21.92
N ALA A 52 -3.94 3.52 -22.61
CA ALA A 52 -3.83 3.41 -24.06
C ALA A 52 -4.25 4.78 -24.62
N VAL A 53 -3.28 5.62 -24.96
CA VAL A 53 -3.48 6.85 -25.73
C VAL A 53 -3.38 6.56 -27.23
N ASP A 54 -3.87 5.40 -27.67
CA ASP A 54 -3.85 5.02 -29.09
C ASP A 54 -5.28 4.89 -29.58
N GLY A 55 -5.86 6.02 -30.00
CA GLY A 55 -7.22 6.08 -30.56
C GLY A 55 -7.67 7.45 -31.06
N LEU A 56 -6.78 8.44 -31.11
CA LEU A 56 -7.02 9.75 -31.72
C LEU A 56 -5.88 10.05 -32.70
N GLY A 57 -5.98 9.46 -33.89
CA GLY A 57 -5.09 9.67 -35.02
C GLY A 57 -5.79 9.28 -36.30
#